data_AF-A0A2V2FAJ7-F1
#
_entry.id   AF-A0A2V2FAJ7-F1
#
_cell.length_a   1.000
_cell.length_b   1.000
_cell.length_c   1.000
_cell.angle_alpha   90.00
_cell.angle_beta   90.00
_cell.angle_gamma   90.00
#
_symmetry.space_group_name_H-M   'P 1'
#
loop_
_entity.id
_entity.type
_entity.pdbx_description
1 polymer ?
#
loop_
_entity_poly.entity_id
_entity_poly.type
_entity_poly.pdbx_seq_one_letter_code
_entity_poly.pdbx_strand_id
1 'polypeptide(L)'
;MKLYHVSGFHKDESSIDFSKSAKPTRDSMLEQVQQARNIRLLRDVYNNSELLSATGWEPYRIVAELIFEYIRENEYPDSPSRLVYPFFSKNFDDAISFNREYRNGEGGIFFSEADATKVHYYDMDLFTEVSDAIRDNGDAPLTEALYIHAQKNAREYWKTSKDGTTEILYAGFPTVTNIEETNMKTITPGVGIGNYRIGMTQDEVEAQLDSEHLHFDQSELRWDIADGFLAFSAAKGTLQEIGLTGAKAGRFHSVGVGTTVRQAQDALGAYTVRYDGLDVLLHPKAYPGLAFELAENDSDDDSGILYNEQTKITWFFVYDVDAPEQELYHGDIVGDSDNK
;
A
#
# COMPACT_ATOMS: atom_id res chain seq x y z
N MET A 1 -1.88 -19.70 4.79
CA MET A 1 -2.39 -18.46 5.42
C MET A 1 -2.00 -17.28 4.52
N LYS A 2 -2.81 -16.24 4.41
CA LYS A 2 -2.46 -15.02 3.66
C LYS A 2 -1.71 -14.06 4.58
N LEU A 3 -0.60 -13.48 4.10
CA LEU A 3 0.17 -12.46 4.80
C LEU A 3 0.47 -11.28 3.87
N TYR A 4 0.65 -10.11 4.48
CA TYR A 4 0.81 -8.83 3.80
C TYR A 4 2.12 -8.17 4.23
N HIS A 5 2.97 -7.78 3.29
CA HIS A 5 4.25 -7.12 3.55
C HIS A 5 4.22 -5.68 3.01
N VAL A 6 4.74 -4.71 3.76
CA VAL A 6 4.86 -3.33 3.30
C VAL A 6 6.34 -3.01 3.09
N SER A 7 6.72 -2.74 1.84
CA SER A 7 8.08 -2.41 1.45
C SER A 7 8.22 -0.92 1.18
N GLY A 8 9.19 -0.28 1.84
CA GLY A 8 9.58 1.11 1.54
C GLY A 8 10.61 1.22 0.40
N PHE A 9 11.22 0.11 -0.02
CA PHE A 9 12.32 0.10 -0.99
C PHE A 9 11.89 -0.40 -2.36
N HIS A 10 10.99 -1.39 -2.38
CA HIS A 10 10.52 -2.06 -3.57
C HIS A 10 9.06 -1.68 -3.78
N LYS A 11 8.79 -0.46 -4.23
CA LYS A 11 7.40 0.03 -4.39
C LYS A 11 6.77 -0.36 -5.73
N ASP A 12 7.60 -0.41 -6.78
CA ASP A 12 7.18 -0.62 -8.17
C ASP A 12 7.54 -2.02 -8.69
N GLU A 13 8.10 -2.87 -7.83
CA GLU A 13 8.44 -4.25 -8.21
C GLU A 13 7.18 -5.13 -8.20
N SER A 14 7.08 -6.03 -9.18
CA SER A 14 5.99 -7.01 -9.24
C SER A 14 6.13 -8.09 -8.16
N SER A 15 7.36 -8.38 -7.73
CA SER A 15 7.61 -9.34 -6.65
C SER A 15 8.95 -9.10 -5.96
N ILE A 16 9.04 -9.50 -4.69
CA ILE A 16 10.28 -9.48 -3.90
C ILE A 16 10.59 -10.92 -3.48
N ASP A 17 11.81 -11.38 -3.79
CA ASP A 17 12.33 -12.67 -3.37
C ASP A 17 13.21 -12.50 -2.13
N PHE A 18 12.63 -12.80 -0.95
CA PHE A 18 13.34 -12.63 0.32
C PHE A 18 14.55 -13.56 0.49
N SER A 19 14.70 -14.61 -0.34
CA SER A 19 15.89 -15.46 -0.32
C SER A 19 17.14 -14.74 -0.84
N LYS A 20 16.93 -13.66 -1.60
CA LYS A 20 17.97 -12.84 -2.24
C LYS A 20 18.16 -11.49 -1.55
N SER A 21 17.20 -11.02 -0.76
CA SER A 21 17.27 -9.72 -0.09
C SER A 21 18.18 -9.78 1.15
N ALA A 22 19.30 -9.05 1.08
CA ALA A 22 20.18 -8.62 2.18
C ALA A 22 20.74 -9.71 3.12
N LYS A 23 21.76 -10.46 2.69
CA LYS A 23 22.61 -11.26 3.60
C LYS A 23 23.75 -10.47 4.29
N PRO A 24 24.49 -9.58 3.61
CA PRO A 24 25.76 -9.08 4.16
C PRO A 24 25.64 -8.25 5.43
N THR A 25 24.67 -7.33 5.50
CA THR A 25 24.50 -6.43 6.66
C THR A 25 23.94 -7.17 7.88
N ARG A 26 23.13 -8.20 7.65
CA ARG A 26 22.53 -9.04 8.71
C ARG A 26 23.57 -9.95 9.34
N ASP A 27 24.43 -10.56 8.53
CA ASP A 27 25.52 -11.42 9.01
C ASP A 27 26.50 -10.63 9.90
N SER A 28 26.80 -9.38 9.54
CA SER A 28 27.65 -8.50 10.36
C SER A 28 27.02 -8.12 11.70
N MET A 29 25.71 -7.85 11.74
CA MET A 29 25.01 -7.58 13.01
C MET A 29 24.94 -8.81 13.91
N LEU A 30 24.67 -10.00 13.34
CA LEU A 30 24.67 -11.26 14.06
C LEU A 30 26.05 -11.58 14.64
N GLU A 31 27.12 -11.35 13.88
CA GLU A 31 28.49 -11.52 14.36
C GLU A 31 28.76 -10.62 15.59
N GLN A 32 28.26 -9.39 15.60
CA GLN A 32 28.40 -8.49 16.74
C GLN A 32 27.67 -8.97 17.99
N VAL A 33 26.46 -9.54 17.83
CA VAL A 33 25.72 -10.13 18.95
C VAL A 33 26.49 -11.32 19.52
N GLN A 34 27.02 -12.20 18.65
CA GLN A 34 27.79 -13.38 19.06
C GLN A 34 29.11 -13.01 19.76
N GLN A 35 29.76 -11.92 19.33
CA GLN A 35 30.97 -11.42 19.97
C GLN A 35 30.71 -10.69 21.29
N ALA A 36 29.50 -10.16 21.48
CA ALA A 36 29.13 -9.46 22.70
C ALA A 36 28.99 -10.44 23.88
N ARG A 37 29.95 -10.40 24.80
CA ARG A 37 29.89 -11.15 26.07
C ARG A 37 28.91 -10.56 27.08
N ASN A 38 28.49 -9.32 26.84
CA ASN A 38 27.56 -8.57 27.67
C ASN A 38 26.85 -7.54 26.78
N ILE A 39 25.53 -7.54 26.80
CA ILE A 39 24.64 -6.57 26.13
C ILE A 39 24.96 -5.09 26.44
N ARG A 40 25.61 -4.75 27.57
CA ARG A 40 26.11 -3.39 27.83
C ARG A 40 27.16 -2.94 26.80
N LEU A 41 27.90 -3.88 26.22
CA LEU A 41 28.92 -3.63 25.20
C LEU A 41 28.32 -3.40 23.81
N LEU A 42 27.08 -3.81 23.55
CA LEU A 42 26.44 -3.66 22.23
C LEU A 42 26.24 -2.19 21.84
N ARG A 43 26.12 -1.30 22.83
CA ARG A 43 26.07 0.15 22.59
C ARG A 43 27.45 0.76 22.33
N ASP A 44 28.54 0.11 22.76
CA ASP A 44 29.90 0.54 22.43
C ASP A 44 30.31 0.09 21.02
N VAL A 45 29.76 -1.04 20.56
CA VAL A 45 29.91 -1.56 19.19
C VAL A 45 29.29 -0.61 18.14
N TYR A 46 28.29 0.18 18.53
CA TYR A 46 27.60 1.17 17.70
C TYR A 46 28.49 2.37 17.26
N ASN A 47 29.61 2.65 17.94
CA ASN A 47 30.57 3.67 17.47
C ASN A 47 31.36 3.25 16.21
N ASN A 48 31.05 2.09 15.63
CA ASN A 48 31.66 1.62 14.39
C ASN A 48 30.81 2.06 13.18
N SER A 49 31.25 3.13 12.51
CA SER A 49 30.52 3.87 11.46
C SER A 49 30.13 3.06 10.21
N GLU A 50 30.74 1.89 9.99
CA GLU A 50 30.51 1.08 8.78
C GLU A 50 29.11 0.44 8.73
N LEU A 51 28.57 -0.01 9.87
CA LEU A 51 27.24 -0.64 9.92
C LEU A 51 26.08 0.33 9.68
N LEU A 52 26.24 1.58 10.11
CA LEU A 52 25.24 2.62 9.91
C LEU A 52 25.06 2.95 8.44
N SER A 53 26.17 3.03 7.70
CA SER A 53 26.16 3.30 6.27
C SER A 53 25.55 2.16 5.44
N ALA A 54 25.59 0.93 5.93
CA ALA A 54 25.16 -0.27 5.19
C ALA A 54 23.69 -0.66 5.40
N THR A 55 23.05 -0.21 6.50
CA THR A 55 21.65 -0.52 6.82
C THR A 55 20.67 0.56 6.37
N GLY A 56 21.11 1.83 6.34
CA GLY A 56 20.22 2.98 6.22
C GLY A 56 19.26 3.14 7.41
N TRP A 57 19.50 2.42 8.51
CA TRP A 57 18.68 2.48 9.72
C TRP A 57 19.20 3.54 10.67
N GLU A 58 18.26 4.15 11.38
CA GLU A 58 18.59 5.08 12.43
C GLU A 58 19.39 4.38 13.55
N PRO A 59 20.46 5.03 14.06
CA PRO A 59 21.27 4.58 15.17
C PRO A 59 20.61 3.80 16.30
N TYR A 60 19.58 4.40 16.89
CA TYR A 60 18.91 3.91 18.08
C TYR A 60 18.12 2.63 17.78
N ARG A 61 17.62 2.47 16.55
CA ARG A 61 16.93 1.24 16.13
C ARG A 61 17.90 0.07 16.07
N ILE A 62 19.10 0.27 15.54
CA ILE A 62 20.14 -0.77 15.51
C ILE A 62 20.46 -1.25 16.93
N VAL A 63 20.64 -0.33 17.88
CA VAL A 63 20.92 -0.69 19.27
C VAL A 63 19.75 -1.49 19.88
N ALA A 64 18.50 -1.09 19.63
CA ALA A 64 17.33 -1.83 20.07
C ALA A 64 17.30 -3.26 19.48
N GLU A 65 17.55 -3.41 18.18
CA GLU A 65 17.60 -4.72 17.51
C GLU A 65 18.70 -5.62 18.08
N LEU A 66 19.89 -5.07 18.35
CA LEU A 66 20.99 -5.82 18.96
C LEU A 66 20.63 -6.30 20.38
N ILE A 67 19.96 -5.46 21.18
CA ILE A 67 19.48 -5.84 22.52
C ILE A 67 18.47 -6.98 22.42
N PHE A 68 17.49 -6.86 21.52
CA PHE A 68 16.47 -7.87 21.34
C PHE A 68 17.07 -9.18 20.83
N GLU A 69 17.98 -9.12 19.85
CA GLU A 69 18.67 -10.30 19.32
C GLU A 69 19.54 -10.98 20.38
N TYR A 70 20.27 -10.23 21.21
CA TYR A 70 21.05 -10.79 22.31
C TYR A 70 20.17 -11.59 23.28
N ILE A 71 19.01 -11.05 23.69
CA ILE A 71 18.09 -11.76 24.58
C ILE A 71 17.48 -12.98 23.85
N ARG A 72 17.16 -12.86 22.56
CA ARG A 72 16.66 -13.98 21.75
C ARG A 72 17.65 -15.14 21.72
N GLU A 73 18.91 -14.89 21.35
CA GLU A 73 19.94 -15.93 21.24
C GLU A 73 20.19 -16.65 22.56
N ASN A 74 20.19 -15.91 23.68
CA ASN A 74 20.54 -16.46 24.99
C ASN A 74 19.35 -17.08 25.75
N GLU A 75 18.14 -16.55 25.58
CA GLU A 75 16.98 -16.93 26.40
C GLU A 75 15.83 -17.57 25.58
N TYR A 76 15.70 -17.25 24.28
CA TYR A 76 14.61 -17.69 23.40
C TYR A 76 15.12 -18.16 22.02
N PRO A 77 16.05 -19.14 21.96
CA PRO A 77 16.74 -19.50 20.71
C PRO A 77 15.82 -20.04 19.62
N ASP A 78 14.66 -20.59 19.99
CA ASP A 78 13.66 -21.13 19.06
C ASP A 78 12.80 -20.04 18.40
N SER A 79 12.86 -18.79 18.88
CA SER A 79 12.15 -17.66 18.26
C SER A 79 12.91 -17.17 17.01
N PRO A 80 12.21 -16.83 15.89
CA PRO A 80 12.84 -16.26 14.70
C PRO A 80 13.53 -14.93 14.98
N SER A 81 14.71 -14.73 14.40
CA SER A 81 15.44 -13.47 14.49
C SER A 81 14.75 -12.36 13.68
N ARG A 82 14.56 -11.20 14.32
CA ARG A 82 14.13 -9.94 13.68
C ARG A 82 15.14 -9.43 12.66
N LEU A 83 16.42 -9.76 12.86
CA LEU A 83 17.48 -9.38 11.92
C LEU A 83 17.41 -10.18 10.64
N VAL A 84 16.91 -11.42 10.69
CA VAL A 84 16.95 -12.36 9.55
C VAL A 84 15.65 -12.37 8.76
N TYR A 85 14.52 -12.39 9.46
CA TYR A 85 13.25 -12.72 8.85
C TYR A 85 12.40 -11.49 8.49
N PRO A 86 11.65 -11.56 7.37
CA PRO A 86 10.76 -10.48 6.96
C PRO A 86 9.55 -10.30 7.89
N PHE A 87 9.11 -9.05 8.00
CA PHE A 87 7.94 -8.62 8.75
C PHE A 87 6.68 -8.59 7.87
N PHE A 88 5.54 -8.97 8.46
CA PHE A 88 4.24 -9.02 7.81
C PHE A 88 3.12 -8.51 8.73
N SER A 89 1.97 -8.25 8.10
CA SER A 89 0.67 -8.01 8.71
C SER A 89 -0.29 -9.15 8.37
N LYS A 90 -1.27 -9.38 9.25
CA LYS A 90 -2.21 -10.50 9.17
C LYS A 90 -3.27 -10.30 8.09
N ASN A 91 -3.72 -9.06 7.92
CA ASN A 91 -4.74 -8.67 6.96
C ASN A 91 -4.29 -7.45 6.16
N PHE A 92 -5.07 -7.12 5.14
CA PHE A 92 -4.75 -6.03 4.22
C PHE A 92 -4.93 -4.64 4.86
N ASP A 93 -5.96 -4.47 5.69
CA ASP A 93 -6.28 -3.19 6.34
C ASP A 93 -5.18 -2.76 7.32
N ASP A 94 -4.60 -3.72 8.04
CA ASP A 94 -3.43 -3.51 8.91
C ASP A 94 -2.22 -3.07 8.08
N ALA A 95 -2.01 -3.68 6.92
CA ALA A 95 -0.92 -3.31 6.01
C ALA A 95 -1.11 -1.90 5.42
N ILE A 96 -2.35 -1.52 5.07
CA ILE A 96 -2.68 -0.16 4.64
C ILE A 96 -2.42 0.83 5.77
N SER A 97 -2.89 0.53 6.98
CA SER A 97 -2.74 1.40 8.15
C SER A 97 -1.27 1.62 8.47
N PHE A 98 -0.49 0.54 8.49
CA PHE A 98 0.97 0.59 8.64
C PHE A 98 1.64 1.42 7.53
N ASN A 99 1.23 1.24 6.27
CA ASN A 99 1.79 2.00 5.15
C ASN A 99 1.51 3.51 5.28
N ARG A 100 0.30 3.88 5.71
CA ARG A 100 -0.05 5.29 5.97
C ARG A 100 0.77 5.88 7.11
N GLU A 101 0.86 5.17 8.22
CA GLU A 101 1.52 5.64 9.44
C GLU A 101 3.04 5.75 9.29
N TYR A 102 3.68 4.74 8.71
CA TYR A 102 5.14 4.61 8.70
C TYR A 102 5.82 4.90 7.36
N ARG A 103 5.04 5.01 6.28
CA ARG A 103 5.55 5.25 4.91
C ARG A 103 4.81 6.36 4.19
N ASN A 104 3.96 7.14 4.88
CA ASN A 104 3.12 8.19 4.29
C ASN A 104 2.25 7.70 3.11
N GLY A 105 1.95 6.40 3.06
CA GLY A 105 1.20 5.76 1.96
C GLY A 105 2.02 5.50 0.69
N GLU A 106 3.33 5.76 0.69
CA GLU A 106 4.18 5.62 -0.51
C GLU A 106 4.87 4.24 -0.63
N GLY A 107 4.72 3.36 0.36
CA GLY A 107 5.26 2.01 0.30
C GLY A 107 4.44 1.07 -0.58
N GLY A 108 5.10 0.10 -1.21
CA GLY A 108 4.44 -0.99 -1.92
C GLY A 108 3.91 -2.03 -0.95
N ILE A 109 2.68 -2.48 -1.13
CA ILE A 109 2.08 -3.55 -0.31
C ILE A 109 2.13 -4.83 -1.12
N PHE A 110 2.62 -5.92 -0.53
CA PHE A 110 2.86 -7.21 -1.17
C PHE A 110 2.15 -8.33 -0.42
N PHE A 111 1.77 -9.37 -1.14
CA PHE A 111 1.04 -10.53 -0.67
C PHE A 111 1.90 -11.79 -0.77
N SER A 112 1.77 -12.68 0.20
CA SER A 112 2.25 -14.06 0.07
C SER A 112 1.29 -15.04 0.71
N GLU A 113 1.23 -16.23 0.12
CA GLU A 113 0.77 -17.41 0.84
C GLU A 113 1.90 -17.92 1.75
N ALA A 114 1.58 -18.08 3.02
CA ALA A 114 2.51 -18.46 4.07
C ALA A 114 2.07 -19.77 4.72
N ASP A 115 3.06 -20.60 5.04
CA ASP A 115 2.89 -21.74 5.92
C ASP A 115 2.62 -21.26 7.35
N ALA A 116 1.42 -21.52 7.86
CA ALA A 116 1.00 -21.05 9.18
C ALA A 116 1.89 -21.56 10.32
N THR A 117 2.62 -22.66 10.12
CA THR A 117 3.55 -23.22 11.13
C THR A 117 4.83 -22.39 11.30
N LYS A 118 5.10 -21.46 10.39
CA LYS A 118 6.28 -20.57 10.40
C LYS A 118 5.94 -19.12 10.78
N VAL A 119 4.71 -18.88 11.23
CA VAL A 119 4.20 -17.55 11.55
C VAL A 119 4.31 -17.32 13.06
N HIS A 120 5.01 -16.26 13.44
CA HIS A 120 5.20 -15.87 14.84
C HIS A 120 4.64 -14.48 15.08
N TYR A 121 3.88 -14.31 16.16
CA TYR A 121 3.22 -13.06 16.50
C TYR A 121 3.92 -12.38 17.66
N TYR A 122 4.17 -11.09 17.50
CA TYR A 122 4.87 -10.27 18.46
C TYR A 122 4.15 -8.95 18.70
N ASP A 123 4.41 -8.34 19.84
CA ASP A 123 3.87 -7.03 20.19
C ASP A 123 4.92 -5.97 19.83
N MET A 124 4.70 -5.26 18.73
CA MET A 124 5.63 -4.26 18.21
C MET A 124 5.83 -3.10 19.19
N ASP A 125 4.83 -2.81 20.04
CA ASP A 125 4.88 -1.67 20.95
C ASP A 125 6.00 -1.83 21.97
N LEU A 126 6.27 -3.07 22.42
CA LEU A 126 7.38 -3.39 23.31
C LEU A 126 8.75 -3.06 22.70
N PHE A 127 8.91 -3.27 21.39
CA PHE A 127 10.12 -2.90 20.67
C PHE A 127 10.20 -1.38 20.46
N THR A 128 9.09 -0.77 20.02
CA THR A 128 9.00 0.67 19.75
C THR A 128 9.29 1.49 21.00
N GLU A 129 8.74 1.12 22.17
CA GLU A 129 9.04 1.77 23.45
C GLU A 129 10.54 1.81 23.75
N VAL A 130 11.25 0.69 23.52
CA VAL A 130 12.69 0.60 23.76
C VAL A 130 13.48 1.43 22.76
N SER A 131 13.12 1.34 21.48
CA SER A 131 13.74 2.15 20.42
C SER A 131 13.61 3.65 20.70
N ASP A 132 12.42 4.09 21.10
CA ASP A 132 12.13 5.49 21.40
C ASP A 132 12.83 5.96 22.68
N ALA A 133 12.87 5.14 23.73
CA ALA A 133 13.62 5.47 24.94
C ALA A 133 15.14 5.57 24.69
N ILE A 134 15.69 4.76 23.78
CA ILE A 134 17.10 4.89 23.34
C ILE A 134 17.28 6.18 22.54
N ARG A 135 16.35 6.51 21.62
CA ARG A 135 16.38 7.76 20.85
C ARG A 135 16.39 8.97 21.77
N ASP A 136 15.49 9.01 22.76
CA ASP A 136 15.34 10.13 23.69
C ASP A 136 16.55 10.28 24.62
N ASN A 137 17.29 9.19 24.87
CA ASN A 137 18.54 9.19 25.61
C ASN A 137 19.73 9.71 24.78
N GLY A 138 19.59 9.81 23.45
CA GLY A 138 20.59 10.33 22.52
C GLY A 138 21.97 9.66 22.63
N ASP A 139 23.03 10.45 22.49
CA ASP A 139 24.41 9.96 22.51
C ASP A 139 24.96 9.66 23.92
N ALA A 140 24.17 9.87 24.98
CA ALA A 140 24.60 9.60 26.36
C ALA A 140 24.57 8.09 26.68
N PRO A 141 25.54 7.51 27.43
CA PRO A 141 25.55 6.08 27.79
C PRO A 141 24.20 5.56 28.30
N LEU A 142 23.85 4.29 28.01
CA LEU A 142 22.58 3.74 28.45
C LEU A 142 22.60 3.68 29.97
N THR A 143 21.62 4.33 30.59
CA THR A 143 21.48 4.28 32.05
C THR A 143 21.13 2.86 32.49
N GLU A 144 21.46 2.52 33.74
CA GLU A 144 21.07 1.22 34.31
C GLU A 144 19.55 0.99 34.22
N ALA A 145 18.77 2.05 34.43
CA ALA A 145 17.32 2.00 34.35
C ALA A 145 16.82 1.68 32.93
N LEU A 146 17.37 2.36 31.91
CA LEU A 146 17.03 2.12 30.51
C LEU A 146 17.42 0.70 30.07
N TYR A 147 18.57 0.21 30.53
CA TYR A 147 19.01 -1.14 30.26
C TYR A 147 18.07 -2.20 30.87
N ILE A 148 17.69 -2.04 32.15
CA ILE A 148 16.72 -2.94 32.81
C ILE A 148 15.37 -2.91 32.08
N HIS A 149 14.92 -1.72 31.68
CA HIS A 149 13.69 -1.55 30.90
C HIS A 149 13.77 -2.27 29.56
N ALA A 150 14.84 -2.07 28.79
CA ALA A 150 15.04 -2.71 27.49
C ALA A 150 15.07 -4.24 27.60
N GLN A 151 15.77 -4.79 28.60
CA GLN A 151 15.80 -6.24 28.85
C GLN A 151 14.41 -6.79 29.21
N LYS A 152 13.65 -6.08 30.04
CA LYS A 152 12.30 -6.49 30.42
C LYS A 152 11.41 -6.57 29.18
N ASN A 153 11.36 -5.52 28.37
CA ASN A 153 10.53 -5.48 27.18
C ASN A 153 10.98 -6.51 26.14
N ALA A 154 12.28 -6.71 25.93
CA ALA A 154 12.79 -7.75 25.03
C ALA A 154 12.36 -9.16 25.47
N ARG A 155 12.43 -9.47 26.77
CA ARG A 155 11.96 -10.77 27.29
C ARG A 155 10.46 -10.96 27.11
N GLU A 156 9.66 -9.93 27.34
CA GLU A 156 8.21 -10.02 27.12
C GLU A 156 7.88 -10.15 25.63
N TYR A 157 8.59 -9.42 24.76
CA TYR A 157 8.44 -9.53 23.31
C TYR A 157 8.64 -10.98 22.86
N TRP A 158 9.75 -11.62 23.25
CA TRP A 158 10.07 -12.97 22.76
C TRP A 158 9.17 -14.10 23.26
N LYS A 159 8.29 -13.87 24.24
CA LYS A 159 7.38 -14.89 24.76
C LYS A 159 6.25 -15.28 23.79
N THR A 160 6.20 -14.70 22.59
CA THR A 160 5.14 -14.83 21.57
C THR A 160 3.76 -14.42 22.10
N SER A 161 3.12 -13.49 21.41
CA SER A 161 1.80 -13.00 21.79
C SER A 161 0.72 -14.02 21.39
N LYS A 162 -0.18 -14.34 22.33
CA LYS A 162 -1.34 -15.23 22.06
C LYS A 162 -2.48 -14.52 21.35
N ASP A 163 -2.50 -13.19 21.38
CA ASP A 163 -3.66 -12.39 20.96
C ASP A 163 -3.53 -11.84 19.54
N GLY A 164 -2.44 -12.18 18.82
CA GLY A 164 -2.25 -11.83 17.41
C GLY A 164 -1.88 -10.35 17.21
N THR A 165 -1.05 -9.82 18.09
CA THR A 165 -0.61 -8.41 18.09
C THR A 165 0.23 -8.02 16.87
N THR A 166 0.26 -6.70 16.68
CA THR A 166 0.71 -5.80 15.59
C THR A 166 1.79 -6.23 14.59
N GLU A 167 2.64 -7.21 14.88
CA GLU A 167 3.75 -7.59 13.99
C GLU A 167 3.88 -9.11 13.84
N ILE A 168 4.00 -9.56 12.59
CA ILE A 168 4.27 -10.96 12.25
C ILE A 168 5.70 -11.10 11.76
N LEU A 169 6.46 -12.03 12.36
CA LEU A 169 7.68 -12.56 11.78
C LEU A 169 7.39 -13.90 11.09
N TYR A 170 7.75 -14.00 9.81
CA TYR A 170 7.65 -15.26 9.07
C TYR A 170 9.01 -15.93 8.97
N ALA A 171 9.18 -17.07 9.65
CA ALA A 171 10.41 -17.86 9.72
C ALA A 171 10.70 -18.61 8.41
N GLY A 172 10.74 -17.88 7.30
CA GLY A 172 11.03 -18.37 5.96
C GLY A 172 11.38 -17.22 5.01
N PHE A 173 11.65 -17.56 3.76
CA PHE A 173 12.00 -16.60 2.72
C PHE A 173 11.00 -16.72 1.57
N PRO A 174 9.79 -16.17 1.73
CA PRO A 174 8.76 -16.26 0.72
C PRO A 174 9.11 -15.34 -0.46
N THR A 175 8.57 -15.67 -1.63
CA THR A 175 8.39 -14.66 -2.66
C THR A 175 7.07 -13.96 -2.38
N VAL A 176 7.10 -12.63 -2.26
CA VAL A 176 5.88 -11.82 -2.10
C VAL A 176 5.58 -11.13 -3.43
N THR A 177 4.30 -11.01 -3.79
CA THR A 177 3.82 -10.40 -5.05
C THR A 177 3.09 -9.09 -4.74
N ASN A 178 3.28 -8.06 -5.53
CA ASN A 178 2.67 -6.75 -5.25
C ASN A 178 1.14 -6.83 -5.25
N ILE A 179 0.47 -6.28 -4.22
CA ILE A 179 -1.00 -6.29 -4.07
C ILE A 179 -1.67 -5.26 -4.96
N GLU A 180 -0.91 -4.26 -5.40
CA GLU A 180 -1.32 -3.50 -6.56
C GLU A 180 -1.48 -4.37 -7.83
N GLU A 181 -1.12 -5.65 -7.79
CA GLU A 181 -1.48 -6.65 -8.80
C GLU A 181 -2.52 -7.68 -8.31
N THR A 182 -2.84 -7.81 -7.01
CA THR A 182 -3.55 -9.00 -6.51
C THR A 182 -4.84 -8.82 -5.71
N ASN A 183 -5.26 -7.66 -5.20
CA ASN A 183 -6.60 -7.57 -4.53
C ASN A 183 -7.39 -6.27 -4.75
N MET A 184 -6.78 -5.26 -5.33
CA MET A 184 -7.46 -4.30 -6.21
C MET A 184 -6.77 -4.47 -7.57
N LYS A 185 -7.44 -4.21 -8.70
CA LYS A 185 -6.77 -3.98 -10.00
C LYS A 185 -6.52 -5.16 -10.98
N THR A 186 -7.46 -6.08 -11.21
CA THR A 186 -7.77 -6.31 -12.65
C THR A 186 -8.74 -5.23 -13.05
N ILE A 187 -8.18 -4.07 -13.37
CA ILE A 187 -8.85 -3.10 -14.22
C ILE A 187 -8.68 -3.66 -15.61
N THR A 188 -9.79 -4.08 -16.19
CA THR A 188 -9.83 -4.44 -17.61
C THR A 188 -10.73 -3.42 -18.29
N PRO A 189 -10.18 -2.49 -19.09
CA PRO A 189 -10.95 -1.50 -19.83
C PRO A 189 -12.11 -2.16 -20.58
N GLY A 190 -13.31 -1.58 -20.46
CA GLY A 190 -14.52 -2.13 -21.08
C GLY A 190 -15.14 -3.34 -20.41
N VAL A 191 -14.53 -3.90 -19.36
CA VAL A 191 -14.97 -5.19 -18.76
C VAL A 191 -15.26 -5.08 -17.27
N GLY A 192 -14.41 -4.43 -16.48
CA GLY A 192 -14.71 -4.16 -15.07
C GLY A 192 -13.50 -3.95 -14.17
N ILE A 193 -13.78 -3.85 -12.87
CA ILE A 193 -12.79 -3.59 -11.81
C ILE A 193 -13.01 -4.56 -10.64
N GLY A 194 -11.96 -5.27 -10.23
CA GLY A 194 -12.02 -6.16 -9.07
C GLY A 194 -12.99 -7.31 -9.29
N ASN A 195 -14.06 -7.40 -8.48
CA ASN A 195 -15.14 -8.38 -8.67
C ASN A 195 -16.30 -7.85 -9.52
N TYR A 196 -16.42 -6.54 -9.67
CA TYR A 196 -17.48 -5.91 -10.46
C TYR A 196 -17.21 -6.07 -11.96
N ARG A 197 -18.23 -6.46 -12.72
CA ARG A 197 -18.17 -6.62 -14.17
C ARG A 197 -19.28 -5.83 -14.83
N ILE A 198 -18.93 -5.14 -15.91
CA ILE A 198 -19.91 -4.56 -16.82
C ILE A 198 -20.89 -5.66 -17.25
N GLY A 199 -22.18 -5.35 -17.23
CA GLY A 199 -23.28 -6.28 -17.51
C GLY A 199 -23.83 -7.02 -16.30
N MET A 200 -23.22 -6.91 -15.11
CA MET A 200 -23.81 -7.45 -13.88
C MET A 200 -25.18 -6.86 -13.61
N THR A 201 -26.10 -7.64 -13.06
CA THR A 201 -27.39 -7.11 -12.61
C THR A 201 -27.22 -6.27 -11.33
N GLN A 202 -28.20 -5.42 -11.03
CA GLN A 202 -28.22 -4.66 -9.78
C GLN A 202 -28.11 -5.58 -8.55
N ASP A 203 -28.86 -6.70 -8.54
CA ASP A 203 -28.80 -7.69 -7.45
C ASP A 203 -27.38 -8.27 -7.27
N GLU A 204 -26.65 -8.50 -8.37
CA GLU A 204 -25.27 -9.01 -8.33
C GLU A 204 -24.29 -7.96 -7.79
N VAL A 205 -24.53 -6.68 -8.06
CA VAL A 205 -23.73 -5.56 -7.54
C VAL A 205 -24.00 -5.38 -6.05
N GLU A 206 -25.27 -5.32 -5.64
CA GLU A 206 -25.68 -5.18 -4.24
C GLU A 206 -25.13 -6.30 -3.35
N ALA A 207 -25.14 -7.54 -3.85
CA ALA A 207 -24.61 -8.69 -3.12
C ALA A 207 -23.10 -8.59 -2.82
N GLN A 208 -22.39 -7.68 -3.49
CA GLN A 208 -20.94 -7.45 -3.34
C GLN A 208 -20.62 -6.16 -2.57
N LEU A 209 -21.61 -5.32 -2.26
CA LEU A 209 -21.40 -4.09 -1.50
C LEU A 209 -21.27 -4.42 -0.01
N ASP A 210 -20.05 -4.37 0.51
CA ASP A 210 -19.73 -4.67 1.91
C ASP A 210 -20.21 -3.60 2.92
N SER A 211 -20.67 -2.43 2.45
CA SER A 211 -20.98 -1.26 3.27
C SER A 211 -22.38 -0.69 3.05
N GLU A 212 -22.84 0.14 4.00
CA GLU A 212 -23.96 1.06 3.75
C GLU A 212 -23.65 1.86 2.48
N HIS A 213 -24.57 1.84 1.51
CA HIS A 213 -24.49 2.57 0.26
C HIS A 213 -25.77 3.37 0.06
N LEU A 214 -25.63 4.47 -0.66
CA LEU A 214 -26.74 5.28 -1.12
C LEU A 214 -27.14 4.77 -2.51
N HIS A 215 -28.43 4.53 -2.72
CA HIS A 215 -28.97 4.32 -4.06
C HIS A 215 -29.75 5.56 -4.49
N PHE A 216 -29.55 5.96 -5.74
CA PHE A 216 -30.31 7.02 -6.39
C PHE A 216 -30.96 6.45 -7.64
N ASP A 217 -32.29 6.55 -7.71
CA ASP A 217 -33.05 6.14 -8.89
C ASP A 217 -33.57 7.37 -9.63
N GLN A 218 -33.29 7.46 -10.93
CA GLN A 218 -33.89 8.47 -11.81
C GLN A 218 -34.42 7.80 -13.07
N SER A 219 -35.75 7.70 -13.17
CA SER A 219 -36.44 7.02 -14.27
C SER A 219 -35.99 5.55 -14.39
N GLU A 220 -35.17 5.22 -15.38
CA GLU A 220 -34.66 3.87 -15.62
C GLU A 220 -33.16 3.75 -15.28
N LEU A 221 -32.58 4.81 -14.71
CA LEU A 221 -31.18 4.91 -14.31
C LEU A 221 -31.03 4.71 -12.81
N ARG A 222 -29.95 4.05 -12.40
CA ARG A 222 -29.62 3.83 -11.00
C ARG A 222 -28.13 4.06 -10.74
N TRP A 223 -27.84 4.75 -9.64
CA TRP A 223 -26.50 4.91 -9.09
C TRP A 223 -26.44 4.29 -7.70
N ASP A 224 -25.45 3.43 -7.46
CA ASP A 224 -25.10 2.92 -6.14
C ASP A 224 -23.76 3.51 -5.72
N ILE A 225 -23.78 4.31 -4.65
CA ILE A 225 -22.62 5.08 -4.17
C ILE A 225 -22.27 4.64 -2.76
N ALA A 226 -21.03 4.21 -2.58
CA ALA A 226 -20.44 3.92 -1.28
C ALA A 226 -19.14 4.72 -1.13
N ASP A 227 -18.57 4.79 0.07
CA ASP A 227 -17.33 5.54 0.33
C ASP A 227 -16.24 5.20 -0.71
N GLY A 228 -15.94 6.11 -1.63
CA GLY A 228 -14.94 5.91 -2.70
C GLY A 228 -15.32 4.94 -3.84
N PHE A 229 -16.60 4.58 -3.99
CA PHE A 229 -17.10 3.66 -5.02
C PHE A 229 -18.40 4.20 -5.66
N LEU A 230 -18.53 4.00 -6.97
CA LEU A 230 -19.72 4.29 -7.74
C LEU A 230 -20.02 3.11 -8.68
N ALA A 231 -21.29 2.72 -8.76
CA ALA A 231 -21.81 1.80 -9.77
C ALA A 231 -23.00 2.46 -10.47
N PHE A 232 -22.96 2.53 -11.80
CA PHE A 232 -24.07 3.06 -12.60
C PHE A 232 -24.70 1.96 -13.44
N SER A 233 -26.02 1.85 -13.37
CA SER A 233 -26.82 0.93 -14.17
C SER A 233 -27.86 1.70 -14.98
N ALA A 234 -27.96 1.41 -16.28
CA ALA A 234 -28.97 2.01 -17.15
C ALA A 234 -30.25 1.17 -17.23
N ALA A 235 -31.16 1.59 -18.11
CA ALA A 235 -32.53 1.09 -18.29
C ALA A 235 -32.72 -0.42 -18.43
N LYS A 236 -31.66 -1.16 -18.72
CA LYS A 236 -31.68 -2.63 -18.81
C LYS A 236 -31.45 -3.32 -17.45
N GLY A 237 -31.24 -2.55 -16.37
CA GLY A 237 -30.97 -3.08 -15.02
C GLY A 237 -29.57 -3.71 -14.89
N THR A 238 -28.65 -3.35 -15.79
CA THR A 238 -27.30 -3.89 -15.87
C THR A 238 -26.26 -2.80 -15.65
N LEU A 239 -25.20 -3.14 -14.94
CA LEU A 239 -24.05 -2.29 -14.65
C LEU A 239 -23.37 -1.85 -15.95
N GLN A 240 -23.23 -0.55 -16.15
CA GLN A 240 -22.58 0.07 -17.29
C GLN A 240 -21.34 0.88 -16.91
N GLU A 241 -21.20 1.25 -15.65
CA GLU A 241 -20.01 1.93 -15.13
C GLU A 241 -19.62 1.44 -13.76
N ILE A 242 -18.32 1.42 -13.50
CA ILE A 242 -17.74 1.31 -12.18
C ILE A 242 -16.75 2.46 -11.98
N GLY A 243 -17.01 3.29 -10.99
CA GLY A 243 -16.15 4.39 -10.54
C GLY A 243 -15.46 4.09 -9.21
N LEU A 244 -14.19 4.48 -9.10
CA LEU A 244 -13.42 4.42 -7.86
C LEU A 244 -12.69 5.74 -7.59
N THR A 245 -12.65 6.16 -6.33
CA THR A 245 -11.86 7.30 -5.88
C THR A 245 -11.14 7.03 -4.55
N GLY A 246 -10.32 7.99 -4.13
CA GLY A 246 -9.63 8.00 -2.84
C GLY A 246 -8.74 6.77 -2.66
N ALA A 247 -8.78 6.19 -1.46
CA ALA A 247 -7.97 5.02 -1.12
C ALA A 247 -8.43 3.72 -1.82
N LYS A 248 -9.66 3.69 -2.37
CA LYS A 248 -10.19 2.55 -3.14
C LYS A 248 -9.76 2.59 -4.60
N ALA A 249 -9.41 3.77 -5.11
CA ALA A 249 -8.89 3.89 -6.46
C ALA A 249 -7.57 3.16 -6.56
N GLY A 250 -7.58 2.09 -7.35
CA GLY A 250 -6.37 1.39 -7.71
C GLY A 250 -5.51 2.19 -8.70
N ARG A 251 -4.61 1.51 -9.42
CA ARG A 251 -3.83 2.10 -10.50
C ARG A 251 -3.88 1.17 -11.72
N PHE A 252 -3.87 1.75 -12.92
CA PHE A 252 -3.75 1.09 -14.21
C PHE A 252 -2.50 1.61 -14.92
N HIS A 253 -1.52 0.75 -15.20
CA HIS A 253 -0.19 1.14 -15.70
C HIS A 253 0.39 2.35 -14.96
N SER A 254 0.47 2.30 -13.61
CA SER A 254 0.90 3.38 -12.71
C SER A 254 -0.03 4.61 -12.59
N VAL A 255 -1.06 4.74 -13.44
CA VAL A 255 -2.04 5.84 -13.42
C VAL A 255 -3.17 5.57 -12.44
N GLY A 256 -3.46 6.51 -11.55
CA GLY A 256 -4.59 6.47 -10.61
C GLY A 256 -4.87 7.84 -9.99
N VAL A 257 -5.72 7.90 -8.96
CA VAL A 257 -6.07 9.16 -8.28
C VAL A 257 -4.82 9.90 -7.79
N GLY A 258 -4.79 11.21 -8.04
CA GLY A 258 -3.65 12.10 -7.76
C GLY A 258 -2.58 12.15 -8.84
N THR A 259 -2.60 11.23 -9.82
CA THR A 259 -1.70 11.26 -11.00
C THR A 259 -2.05 12.46 -11.88
N THR A 260 -1.05 13.17 -12.41
CA THR A 260 -1.29 14.30 -13.32
C THR A 260 -1.58 13.84 -14.74
N VAL A 261 -2.26 14.69 -15.53
CA VAL A 261 -2.50 14.46 -16.97
C VAL A 261 -1.21 14.10 -17.72
N ARG A 262 -0.11 14.80 -17.44
CA ARG A 262 1.20 14.51 -18.06
C ARG A 262 1.72 13.11 -17.72
N GLN A 263 1.67 12.73 -16.44
CA GLN A 263 2.09 11.39 -16.02
C GLN A 263 1.20 10.30 -16.65
N ALA A 264 -0.11 10.57 -16.76
CA ALA A 264 -1.03 9.66 -17.43
C ALA A 264 -0.70 9.51 -18.92
N GLN A 265 -0.36 10.61 -19.61
CA GLN A 265 0.08 10.58 -21.00
C GLN A 265 1.39 9.79 -21.17
N ASP A 266 2.37 10.01 -20.30
CA ASP A 266 3.66 9.30 -20.35
C ASP A 266 3.46 7.77 -20.17
N ALA A 267 2.47 7.36 -19.38
CA ALA A 267 2.18 5.95 -19.08
C ALA A 267 1.24 5.26 -20.08
N LEU A 268 0.21 5.96 -20.57
CA LEU A 268 -0.88 5.39 -21.37
C LEU A 268 -0.87 5.83 -22.85
N GLY A 269 -0.04 6.81 -23.20
CA GLY A 269 0.06 7.38 -24.53
C GLY A 269 -0.98 8.46 -24.80
N ALA A 270 -1.33 8.64 -26.07
CA ALA A 270 -2.29 9.66 -26.49
C ALA A 270 -3.67 9.47 -25.83
N TYR A 271 -4.31 10.61 -25.57
CA TYR A 271 -5.61 10.72 -24.92
C TYR A 271 -6.47 11.78 -25.60
N THR A 272 -7.78 11.68 -25.39
CA THR A 272 -8.78 12.71 -25.70
C THR A 272 -9.43 13.16 -24.41
N VAL A 273 -9.70 14.45 -24.25
CA VAL A 273 -10.42 15.00 -23.09
C VAL A 273 -11.79 15.51 -23.52
N ARG A 274 -12.80 15.14 -22.73
CA ARG A 274 -14.20 15.47 -22.97
C ARG A 274 -14.77 16.21 -21.76
N TYR A 275 -15.73 17.08 -22.01
CA TYR A 275 -16.53 17.74 -20.97
C TYR A 275 -18.00 17.39 -21.20
N ASP A 276 -18.61 16.62 -20.29
CA ASP A 276 -19.98 16.11 -20.45
C ASP A 276 -21.08 17.06 -19.95
N GLY A 277 -20.69 18.23 -19.45
CA GLY A 277 -21.60 19.21 -18.85
C GLY A 277 -21.57 19.22 -17.33
N LEU A 278 -20.95 18.20 -16.71
CA LEU A 278 -20.70 18.10 -15.28
C LEU A 278 -19.20 17.91 -15.01
N ASP A 279 -18.58 16.95 -15.69
CA ASP A 279 -17.24 16.49 -15.40
C ASP A 279 -16.30 16.62 -16.60
N VAL A 280 -15.00 16.71 -16.32
CA VAL A 280 -13.93 16.69 -17.32
C VAL A 280 -13.25 15.33 -17.31
N LEU A 281 -13.42 14.57 -18.39
CA LEU A 281 -12.96 13.19 -18.48
C LEU A 281 -11.80 13.02 -19.47
N LEU A 282 -10.72 12.40 -19.03
CA LEU A 282 -9.58 11.99 -19.85
C LEU A 282 -9.75 10.54 -20.31
N HIS A 283 -9.76 10.33 -21.62
CA HIS A 283 -9.89 9.03 -22.27
C HIS A 283 -8.58 8.65 -22.98
N PRO A 284 -7.83 7.66 -22.48
CA PRO A 284 -6.65 7.16 -23.19
C PRO A 284 -7.07 6.41 -24.47
N LYS A 285 -6.54 6.83 -25.63
CA LYS A 285 -6.92 6.29 -26.95
C LYS A 285 -6.60 4.80 -27.10
N ALA A 286 -5.54 4.33 -26.43
CA ALA A 286 -5.12 2.92 -26.49
C ALA A 286 -6.02 1.97 -25.67
N TYR A 287 -6.85 2.50 -24.77
CA TYR A 287 -7.64 1.70 -23.83
C TYR A 287 -9.10 2.14 -23.81
N PRO A 288 -9.89 1.82 -24.85
CA PRO A 288 -11.33 2.06 -24.84
C PRO A 288 -12.02 1.39 -23.65
N GLY A 289 -13.03 2.05 -23.07
CA GLY A 289 -13.74 1.57 -21.88
C GLY A 289 -13.02 1.90 -20.57
N LEU A 290 -12.09 2.86 -20.62
CA LEU A 290 -11.42 3.46 -19.47
C LEU A 290 -11.48 4.99 -19.55
N ALA A 291 -11.81 5.64 -18.45
CA ALA A 291 -11.81 7.09 -18.32
C ALA A 291 -11.31 7.52 -16.94
N PHE A 292 -10.84 8.77 -16.86
CA PHE A 292 -10.39 9.39 -15.62
C PHE A 292 -11.03 10.76 -15.48
N GLU A 293 -11.66 11.03 -14.34
CA GLU A 293 -12.09 12.39 -14.01
C GLU A 293 -10.89 13.23 -13.63
N LEU A 294 -10.86 14.45 -14.15
CA LEU A 294 -9.85 15.45 -13.82
C LEU A 294 -10.42 16.40 -12.78
N ALA A 295 -9.59 16.76 -11.79
CA ALA A 295 -9.91 17.82 -10.85
C ALA A 295 -10.28 19.10 -11.61
N GLU A 296 -11.43 19.66 -11.30
CA GLU A 296 -11.83 20.97 -11.81
C GLU A 296 -10.81 22.02 -11.33
N ASN A 297 -10.16 22.70 -12.27
CA ASN A 297 -9.53 23.97 -11.96
C ASN A 297 -10.52 25.06 -12.34
N ASP A 298 -11.25 25.59 -11.35
CA ASP A 298 -11.98 26.85 -11.48
C ASP A 298 -10.98 27.95 -11.86
N SER A 299 -10.85 28.24 -13.16
CA SER A 299 -10.45 29.59 -13.56
C SER A 299 -11.74 30.35 -13.84
N ASP A 300 -12.10 31.25 -12.92
CA ASP A 300 -13.24 32.18 -12.94
C ASP A 300 -13.40 33.05 -14.22
N ASP A 301 -12.63 32.80 -15.28
CA ASP A 301 -12.76 33.49 -16.55
C ASP A 301 -13.48 32.59 -17.56
N ASP A 302 -14.56 33.11 -18.14
CA ASP A 302 -15.44 32.61 -19.23
C ASP A 302 -14.73 32.13 -20.53
N SER A 303 -13.47 31.72 -20.47
CA SER A 303 -12.59 31.44 -21.60
C SER A 303 -12.05 30.00 -21.64
N GLY A 304 -12.93 29.05 -21.33
CA GLY A 304 -12.87 27.67 -21.85
C GLY A 304 -11.49 26.99 -21.85
N ILE A 305 -11.22 26.20 -20.81
CA ILE A 305 -10.62 24.85 -20.78
C ILE A 305 -10.25 24.59 -19.31
N LEU A 306 -10.90 23.60 -18.69
CA LEU A 306 -10.91 23.34 -17.24
C LEU A 306 -9.71 22.52 -16.71
N TYR A 307 -8.71 22.22 -17.57
CA TYR A 307 -7.58 21.37 -17.19
C TYR A 307 -6.25 21.76 -17.88
N ASN A 308 -5.13 21.36 -17.27
CA ASN A 308 -3.78 21.47 -17.83
C ASN A 308 -2.95 20.20 -17.53
N GLU A 309 -1.70 20.15 -18.01
CA GLU A 309 -0.79 19.00 -17.81
C GLU A 309 -0.56 18.60 -16.34
N GLN A 310 -0.76 19.53 -15.40
CA GLN A 310 -0.61 19.31 -13.96
C GLN A 310 -1.93 19.03 -13.25
N THR A 311 -3.07 19.14 -13.94
CA THR A 311 -4.37 18.73 -13.39
C THR A 311 -4.30 17.27 -12.98
N LYS A 312 -4.83 16.98 -11.79
CA LYS A 312 -4.77 15.65 -11.18
C LYS A 312 -6.05 14.88 -11.44
N ILE A 313 -5.93 13.56 -11.48
CA ILE A 313 -7.05 12.65 -11.54
C ILE A 313 -7.76 12.58 -10.18
N THR A 314 -9.08 12.71 -10.16
CA THR A 314 -9.94 12.61 -8.97
C THR A 314 -10.71 11.31 -8.92
N TRP A 315 -11.11 10.78 -10.08
CA TRP A 315 -11.80 9.50 -10.19
C TRP A 315 -11.28 8.63 -11.33
N PHE A 316 -11.56 7.35 -11.18
CA PHE A 316 -11.19 6.31 -12.11
C PHE A 316 -12.46 5.55 -12.54
N PHE A 317 -12.71 5.43 -13.83
CA PHE A 317 -13.91 4.77 -14.35
C PHE A 317 -13.59 3.66 -15.35
N VAL A 318 -14.29 2.53 -15.23
CA VAL A 318 -14.42 1.53 -16.30
C VAL A 318 -15.88 1.49 -16.73
N TYR A 319 -16.10 1.60 -18.04
CA TYR A 319 -17.43 1.71 -18.62
C TYR A 319 -17.63 0.78 -19.80
N ASP A 320 -18.88 0.44 -20.11
CA ASP A 320 -19.27 -0.34 -21.27
C ASP A 320 -18.99 0.42 -22.58
N VAL A 321 -18.13 -0.13 -23.44
CA VAL A 321 -17.81 0.48 -24.75
C VAL A 321 -18.98 0.46 -25.73
N ASP A 322 -19.95 -0.42 -25.50
CA ASP A 322 -21.15 -0.60 -26.32
C ASP A 322 -22.40 0.02 -25.67
N ALA A 323 -22.24 0.73 -24.53
CA ALA A 323 -23.36 1.44 -23.93
C ALA A 323 -23.98 2.40 -24.96
N PRO A 324 -25.32 2.43 -25.09
CA PRO A 324 -25.98 3.42 -25.93
C PRO A 324 -25.54 4.82 -25.49
N GLU A 325 -25.39 5.74 -26.45
CA GLU A 325 -24.89 7.13 -26.32
C GLU A 325 -25.74 8.03 -25.38
N GLN A 326 -26.09 7.54 -24.20
CA GLN A 326 -26.90 8.24 -23.21
C GLN A 326 -25.96 8.94 -22.23
N GLU A 327 -25.78 10.23 -22.51
CA GLU A 327 -25.50 11.36 -21.59
C GLU A 327 -24.26 11.33 -20.67
N LEU A 328 -23.53 10.23 -20.48
CA LEU A 328 -22.46 10.16 -19.46
C LEU A 328 -21.01 10.14 -20.00
N TYR A 329 -20.77 9.93 -21.30
CA TYR A 329 -19.39 9.72 -21.82
C TYR A 329 -19.04 10.48 -23.09
N HIS A 330 -19.98 11.23 -23.64
CA HIS A 330 -19.84 11.88 -24.95
C HIS A 330 -20.07 13.37 -24.87
N GLY A 331 -19.44 13.96 -23.87
CA GLY A 331 -19.19 15.39 -23.82
C GLY A 331 -18.42 15.93 -25.02
N ASP A 332 -18.45 17.25 -25.18
CA ASP A 332 -17.70 17.96 -26.21
C ASP A 332 -16.21 17.68 -26.04
N ILE A 333 -15.50 17.45 -27.15
CA ILE A 333 -14.05 17.30 -27.12
C ILE A 333 -13.45 18.67 -26.82
N VAL A 334 -12.86 18.80 -25.63
CA VAL A 334 -12.24 20.04 -25.14
C VAL A 334 -10.72 19.99 -25.20
N GLY A 335 -10.13 18.83 -25.50
CA GLY A 335 -8.73 18.73 -25.85
C GLY A 335 -8.34 17.35 -26.37
N ASP A 336 -7.21 17.29 -27.04
CA ASP A 336 -6.71 16.05 -27.63
C ASP A 336 -5.18 16.08 -27.64
N SER A 337 -4.56 14.92 -27.45
CA SER A 337 -3.13 14.76 -27.66
C SER A 337 -2.85 13.82 -28.83
N ASP A 338 -1.85 14.17 -29.63
CA ASP A 338 -1.27 13.28 -30.61
C ASP A 338 -0.16 12.45 -29.96
N ASN A 339 0.09 11.25 -30.49
CA ASN A 339 1.27 10.47 -30.11
C ASN A 339 2.52 11.29 -30.46
N LYS A 340 3.33 11.63 -29.45
CA LYS A 340 4.66 12.22 -29.66
C LYS A 340 5.67 11.18 -30.12
#